data_AF-A0A922MXD8-F1
#
_entry.id   AF-A0A922MXD8-F1
#
_cell.length_a   1.000
_cell.length_b   1.000
_cell.length_c   1.000
_cell.angle_alpha   90.00
_cell.angle_beta   90.00
_cell.angle_gamma   90.00
#
_symmetry.space_group_name_H-M   'P 1'
#
loop_
_entity.id
_entity.type
_entity.pdbx_description
1 polymer ?
#
loop_
_entity_poly.entity_id
_entity_poly.type
_entity_poly.pdbx_seq_one_letter_code
_entity_poly.pdbx_strand_id
1 'polypeptide(L)'
;MQVDASFFIMHAAFVLVAICLTVVTAVPESVSGIVGGSETVITWYPSIVSLLYSSDGNNFNQVCVGTIINLKSIVTAAHCVL
;
A
#
# COMPACT_ATOMS: atom_id res chain seq x y z
N MET A 1 -51.38 3.85 18.74
CA MET A 1 -49.94 3.91 19.08
C MET A 1 -49.38 2.50 18.96
N GLN A 2 -49.18 2.04 17.74
CA GLN A 2 -48.63 0.71 17.43
C GLN A 2 -47.41 1.00 16.56
N VAL A 3 -46.29 1.37 17.19
CA VAL A 3 -45.00 1.37 16.48
C VAL A 3 -44.59 -0.10 16.41
N ASP A 4 -45.05 -0.78 15.38
CA ASP A 4 -44.99 -2.23 15.27
C ASP A 4 -43.54 -2.73 15.32
N ALA A 5 -43.31 -3.84 16.04
CA ALA A 5 -41.99 -4.48 16.16
C ALA A 5 -41.31 -4.70 14.79
N SER A 6 -42.10 -4.87 13.73
CA SER A 6 -41.67 -4.98 12.33
C SER A 6 -40.90 -3.76 11.81
N PHE A 7 -41.25 -2.54 12.23
CA PHE A 7 -40.53 -1.32 11.86
C PHE A 7 -39.14 -1.27 12.51
N PHE A 8 -39.06 -1.68 13.78
CA PHE A 8 -37.81 -1.74 14.53
C PHE A 8 -36.88 -2.84 13.98
N ILE A 9 -37.44 -4.00 13.62
CA ILE A 9 -36.70 -5.13 13.02
C ILE A 9 -36.09 -4.72 11.66
N MET A 10 -36.81 -3.97 10.82
CA MET A 10 -36.32 -3.51 9.53
C MET A 10 -35.15 -2.50 9.66
N HIS A 11 -35.26 -1.56 10.58
CA HIS A 11 -34.18 -0.59 10.85
C HIS A 11 -32.96 -1.28 11.45
N ALA A 12 -33.16 -2.22 12.38
CA ALA A 12 -32.08 -3.01 12.94
C ALA A 12 -31.36 -3.84 11.87
N ALA A 13 -32.10 -4.45 10.93
CA ALA A 13 -31.52 -5.19 9.82
C ALA A 13 -30.71 -4.28 8.87
N PHE A 14 -31.23 -3.11 8.53
CA PHE A 14 -30.52 -2.14 7.68
C PHE A 14 -29.24 -1.63 8.35
N VAL A 15 -29.31 -1.32 9.65
CA VAL A 15 -28.14 -0.89 10.45
C VAL A 15 -27.10 -2.00 10.53
N LEU A 16 -27.51 -3.25 10.76
CA LEU A 16 -26.60 -4.41 10.78
C LEU A 16 -25.90 -4.61 9.42
N VAL A 17 -26.65 -4.54 8.31
CA VAL A 17 -26.07 -4.67 6.98
C VAL A 17 -25.10 -3.52 6.69
N ALA A 18 -25.44 -2.28 7.04
CA ALA A 18 -24.57 -1.13 6.90
C ALA A 18 -23.28 -1.26 7.73
N ILE A 19 -23.38 -1.75 8.98
CA ILE A 19 -22.22 -2.02 9.84
C ILE A 19 -21.36 -3.15 9.25
N CYS A 20 -21.96 -4.23 8.75
CA CYS A 20 -21.20 -5.31 8.11
C CYS A 20 -20.45 -4.83 6.87
N LEU A 21 -21.07 -3.97 6.06
CA LEU A 21 -20.43 -3.41 4.86
C LEU A 21 -19.24 -2.51 5.21
N THR A 22 -19.36 -1.64 6.22
CA THR A 22 -18.25 -0.77 6.64
C THR A 22 -17.10 -1.51 7.28
N VAL A 23 -17.36 -2.64 7.96
CA VAL A 23 -16.33 -3.51 8.53
C VAL A 23 -15.47 -4.18 7.45
N VAL A 24 -16.07 -4.61 6.33
CA VAL A 24 -15.33 -5.29 5.25
C VAL A 24 -14.34 -4.36 4.55
N THR A 25 -14.70 -3.08 4.33
CA THR A 25 -13.81 -2.12 3.67
C THR A 25 -12.63 -1.66 4.54
N ALA A 26 -12.69 -1.91 5.85
CA ALA A 26 -11.63 -1.54 6.79
C ALA A 26 -10.54 -2.61 6.94
N VAL A 27 -10.65 -3.75 6.23
CA VAL A 27 -9.58 -4.75 6.18
C VAL A 27 -8.37 -4.13 5.47
N PRO A 28 -7.21 -4.00 6.15
CA PRO A 28 -5.99 -3.61 5.47
C PRO A 28 -5.62 -4.74 4.50
N GLU A 29 -5.46 -4.42 3.21
CA GLU A 29 -4.81 -5.34 2.27
C GLU A 29 -3.37 -5.55 2.75
N SER A 30 -3.09 -6.73 3.30
CA SER A 30 -1.71 -7.13 3.56
C SER A 30 -1.05 -7.43 2.22
N VAL A 31 -0.41 -6.42 1.63
CA VAL A 31 0.44 -6.60 0.45
C VAL A 31 1.69 -7.38 0.89
N SER A 32 1.54 -8.70 1.02
CA SER A 32 2.66 -9.60 1.31
C SER A 32 3.32 -9.99 -0.01
N GLY A 33 4.29 -9.17 -0.41
CA GLY A 33 5.11 -9.43 -1.59
C GLY A 33 6.58 -9.75 -1.26
N ILE A 34 6.90 -10.24 -0.06
CA ILE A 34 8.27 -10.64 0.30
C ILE A 34 8.32 -12.16 0.50
N VAL A 35 8.74 -12.88 -0.53
CA VAL A 35 8.88 -14.36 -0.49
C VAL A 35 10.23 -14.71 0.13
N GLY A 36 10.21 -15.33 1.32
CA GLY A 36 11.42 -15.80 2.01
C GLY A 36 12.28 -14.72 2.66
N GLY A 37 11.84 -13.46 2.65
CA GLY A 37 12.49 -12.33 3.34
C GLY A 37 11.65 -11.76 4.48
N SER A 38 12.10 -10.63 5.02
CA SER A 38 11.38 -9.85 6.04
C SER A 38 11.14 -8.44 5.55
N GLU A 39 10.04 -7.84 6.00
CA GLU A 39 9.84 -6.40 5.86
C GLU A 39 10.99 -5.64 6.49
N THR A 40 11.37 -4.53 5.86
CA THR A 40 12.39 -3.62 6.35
C THR A 40 11.85 -2.21 6.38
N VAL A 41 12.36 -1.42 7.32
CA VAL A 41 12.06 0.01 7.41
C VAL A 41 13.29 0.82 7.02
N ILE A 42 13.05 2.05 6.56
CA ILE A 42 14.08 2.93 5.99
C ILE A 42 15.26 3.22 6.94
N THR A 43 15.06 3.10 8.25
CA THR A 43 16.11 3.33 9.26
C THR A 43 17.21 2.28 9.24
N TRP A 44 16.94 1.06 8.75
CA TRP A 44 17.94 -0.02 8.70
C TRP A 44 18.88 0.12 7.50
N TYR A 45 18.39 0.68 6.39
CA TYR A 45 19.14 0.82 5.15
C TYR A 45 18.97 2.23 4.55
N PRO A 46 19.43 3.28 5.23
CA PRO A 46 19.15 4.67 4.85
C PRO A 46 19.84 5.12 3.56
N SER A 47 20.84 4.38 3.09
CA SER A 47 21.57 4.66 1.85
C SER A 47 20.94 4.00 0.61
N ILE A 48 19.99 3.09 0.77
CA ILE A 48 19.32 2.42 -0.35
C ILE A 48 18.33 3.38 -1.00
N VAL A 49 18.32 3.41 -2.33
CA VAL A 49 17.42 4.26 -3.13
C VAL A 49 16.75 3.48 -4.24
N SER A 50 15.51 3.86 -4.56
CA SER A 50 14.78 3.34 -5.73
C SER A 50 15.13 4.15 -6.97
N LEU A 51 15.43 3.44 -8.08
CA LEU A 51 15.63 4.05 -9.39
C LEU A 51 14.34 3.90 -10.20
N LEU A 52 13.68 5.03 -10.44
CA LEU A 52 12.41 5.07 -11.14
C LEU A 52 12.58 5.47 -12.61
N TYR A 53 11.84 4.81 -13.49
CA TYR A 53 11.79 5.11 -14.91
C TYR A 53 10.37 5.55 -15.31
N SER A 54 10.31 6.54 -16.21
CA SER A 54 9.07 7.00 -16.83
C SER A 54 9.31 7.29 -18.31
N SER A 55 8.49 6.73 -19.20
CA SER A 55 8.51 7.06 -20.63
C SER A 55 7.89 8.42 -20.91
N ASP A 56 6.84 8.77 -20.17
CA ASP A 56 5.99 9.93 -20.45
C ASP A 56 6.21 11.08 -19.46
N GLY A 57 7.05 10.88 -18.45
CA GLY A 57 7.32 11.83 -17.37
C GLY A 57 6.22 11.93 -16.30
N ASN A 58 5.11 11.22 -16.48
CA ASN A 58 3.96 11.24 -15.56
C ASN A 58 3.85 10.00 -14.67
N ASN A 59 4.26 8.83 -15.18
CA ASN A 59 4.12 7.55 -14.48
C ASN A 59 5.51 6.97 -14.18
N PHE A 60 5.88 6.95 -12.91
CA PHE A 60 7.19 6.49 -12.47
C PHE A 60 7.08 5.08 -11.90
N ASN A 61 7.80 4.13 -12.51
CA ASN A 61 7.86 2.76 -12.04
C ASN A 61 9.26 2.47 -11.53
N GLN A 62 9.36 1.79 -10.38
CA GLN A 62 10.64 1.30 -9.89
C GLN A 62 11.15 0.19 -10.81
N VAL A 63 12.33 0.39 -11.40
CA VAL A 63 12.96 -0.58 -12.32
C VAL A 63 14.25 -1.16 -11.75
N CYS A 64 14.94 -0.39 -10.91
CA CYS A 64 16.21 -0.77 -10.32
C CYS A 64 16.38 -0.14 -8.93
N VAL A 65 17.53 -0.43 -8.31
CA VAL A 65 17.93 0.09 -6.99
C VAL A 65 19.37 0.60 -7.06
N GLY A 66 19.75 1.48 -6.14
CA GLY A 66 21.14 1.91 -5.94
C GLY A 66 21.46 2.23 -4.48
N THR A 67 22.70 2.65 -4.26
CA THR A 67 23.21 3.05 -2.94
C THR A 67 23.84 4.45 -3.01
N ILE A 68 23.46 5.34 -2.10
CA ILE A 68 24.09 6.66 -1.94
C ILE A 68 25.51 6.46 -1.44
N ILE A 69 26.49 6.99 -2.18
CA ILE A 69 27.91 6.96 -1.78
C ILE A 69 28.41 8.32 -1.31
N ASN A 70 27.77 9.41 -1.74
CA ASN A 70 28.09 10.81 -1.40
C ASN A 70 26.88 11.72 -1.65
N LEU A 71 26.99 13.01 -1.30
CA LEU A 71 25.94 14.03 -1.47
C LEU A 71 25.42 14.20 -2.91
N LYS A 72 26.17 13.75 -3.92
CA LYS A 72 25.82 13.93 -5.33
C LYS A 72 25.97 12.65 -6.17
N SER A 73 26.12 11.49 -5.54
CA SER A 73 26.43 10.28 -6.29
C SER A 73 25.77 9.05 -5.69
N ILE A 74 25.19 8.24 -6.58
CA ILE A 74 24.57 6.94 -6.30
C ILE A 74 25.30 5.91 -7.15
N VAL A 75 25.66 4.77 -6.56
CA VAL A 75 26.18 3.61 -7.28
C VAL A 75 25.04 2.64 -7.59
N THR A 76 25.02 2.09 -8.79
CA THR A 76 24.05 1.09 -9.25
C THR A 76 24.70 0.17 -10.28
N ALA A 77 23.98 -0.86 -10.72
CA ALA A 77 24.44 -1.74 -11.79
C ALA A 77 24.42 -1.02 -13.14
N ALA A 78 25.40 -1.29 -14.00
CA ALA A 78 25.49 -0.66 -15.33
C ALA A 78 24.24 -0.91 -16.18
N HIS A 79 23.64 -2.11 -16.10
CA HIS A 79 22.44 -2.46 -16.86
C HIS A 79 21.17 -1.73 -16.42
N CYS A 80 21.19 -1.02 -15.29
CA CYS A 80 20.06 -0.21 -14.84
C CYS A 80 19.95 1.14 -15.54
N VAL A 81 21.01 1.58 -16.23
CA VAL A 81 21.09 2.89 -16.91
C VAL A 81 21.32 2.77 -18.42
N LEU A 82 21.41 1.54 -18.93
CA LEU A 82 21.58 1.21 -20.35
C LEU A 82 20.22 0.98 -21.03
#